data_AF-A0A8J7L6F7-F1
#
_entry.id   AF-A0A8J7L6F7-F1
#
_cell.length_a   1.000
_cell.length_b   1.000
_cell.length_c   1.000
_cell.angle_alpha   90.00
_cell.angle_beta   90.00
_cell.angle_gamma   90.00
#
_symmetry.space_group_name_H-M   'P 1'
#
loop_
_entity.id
_entity.type
_entity.pdbx_description
1 polymer ?
#
loop_
_entity_poly.entity_id
_entity_poly.type
_entity_poly.pdbx_seq_one_letter_code
_entity_poly.pdbx_strand_id
1 'polypeptide(L)'
;MINLRYLMMSIFSFVLLLGMSFIPCFAAEKIIFRYGLLEESLPVADLRNYAEKQEISSSLEFILKFFSQKERKEFYQALQVEMPLDLTALDQLLDTELVKDNLAFVSQGIVRRDQAGIQALDGAIMLGANSPKGLGIISFLEAYPSQRIVFNVPTILEIASKFNLSPPKIAPQDNLSSTILWKVEVQYQQFATKGRQYSACLFGDSVTAELGNTLGKNTFNFALNGLSGISLVEQLKLLIPTKLRCEKAVIAIGANDAWYGMSDELFAEKLQESISLIQQLAGNEILLIPAFYSTVLASNDPTISATNTRVKQINSVMQQVAIKNNLSYQIEAVESLNQNDALKDNLSSEDGVHLNNEGINIYRQALLKILDQ
;
A
#
# COMPACT_ATOMS: atom_id res chain seq x y z
N MET A 1 23.19 64.45 4.37
CA MET A 1 22.22 64.22 3.28
C MET A 1 22.63 62.94 2.55
N ILE A 2 22.01 61.82 2.91
CA ILE A 2 22.22 60.54 2.21
C ILE A 2 21.66 60.72 0.80
N ASN A 3 22.52 60.59 -0.21
CA ASN A 3 22.19 60.90 -1.59
C ASN A 3 21.03 59.99 -2.04
N LEU A 4 19.88 60.59 -2.36
CA LEU A 4 18.66 59.89 -2.76
C LEU A 4 18.90 58.91 -3.93
N ARG A 5 19.93 59.17 -4.74
CA ARG A 5 20.44 58.26 -5.79
C ARG A 5 20.96 56.91 -5.27
N TYR A 6 21.65 56.88 -4.13
CA TYR A 6 22.16 55.62 -3.55
C TYR A 6 21.06 54.80 -2.87
N LEU A 7 20.06 55.47 -2.28
CA LEU A 7 18.89 54.80 -1.71
C LEU A 7 18.02 54.17 -2.81
N MET A 8 17.82 54.88 -3.93
CA MET A 8 17.09 54.32 -5.08
C MET A 8 17.86 53.19 -5.78
N MET A 9 19.19 53.27 -5.90
CA MET A 9 20.01 52.16 -6.45
C MET A 9 20.03 50.93 -5.52
N SER A 10 20.02 51.12 -4.20
CA SER A 10 19.94 50.02 -3.23
C SER A 10 18.60 49.30 -3.27
N ILE A 11 17.49 50.05 -3.39
CA ILE A 11 16.15 49.46 -3.53
C ILE A 11 16.00 48.75 -4.89
N PHE A 12 16.56 49.31 -5.97
CA PHE A 12 16.53 48.67 -7.28
C PHE A 12 17.35 47.37 -7.32
N SER A 13 18.47 47.31 -6.59
CA SER A 13 19.28 46.09 -6.43
C SER A 13 18.60 45.03 -5.56
N PHE A 14 17.80 45.44 -4.57
CA PHE A 14 17.02 44.51 -3.74
C PHE A 14 15.80 43.94 -4.49
N VAL A 15 15.16 44.74 -5.34
CA VAL A 15 14.05 44.29 -6.21
C VAL A 15 14.54 43.41 -7.36
N LEU A 16 15.75 43.64 -7.90
CA LEU A 16 16.33 42.74 -8.91
C LEU A 16 16.68 41.35 -8.34
N LEU A 17 17.02 41.25 -7.05
CA LEU A 17 17.23 39.97 -6.34
C LEU A 17 15.92 39.22 -6.07
N LEU A 18 14.79 39.93 -5.96
CA LEU A 18 13.43 39.36 -5.88
C LEU A 18 12.86 38.96 -7.26
N GLY A 19 13.55 39.33 -8.33
CA GLY A 19 13.20 39.02 -9.72
C GLY A 19 13.97 37.83 -10.31
N MET A 20 14.60 36.98 -9.48
CA MET A 20 14.93 35.64 -9.96
C MET A 20 13.61 34.94 -10.26
N SER A 21 13.29 34.85 -11.54
CA SER A 21 12.26 33.97 -12.07
C SER A 21 12.33 32.66 -11.29
N PHE A 22 11.29 32.36 -10.52
CA PHE A 22 11.07 31.00 -10.05
C PHE A 22 11.03 30.15 -11.32
N ILE A 23 12.15 29.52 -11.66
CA ILE A 23 12.15 28.46 -12.64
C ILE A 23 11.15 27.46 -12.07
N PRO A 24 10.04 27.16 -12.78
CA PRO A 24 9.05 26.22 -12.27
C PRO A 24 9.79 24.99 -11.77
N CYS A 25 9.57 24.62 -10.51
CA CYS A 25 10.20 23.43 -9.94
C CYS A 25 9.92 22.26 -10.89
N PHE A 26 10.99 21.73 -11.50
CA PHE A 26 10.88 20.82 -12.63
C PHE A 26 10.26 19.50 -12.19
N ALA A 27 9.06 19.23 -12.67
CA ALA A 27 8.51 17.88 -12.72
C ALA A 27 9.39 17.01 -13.63
N ALA A 28 9.52 15.71 -13.33
CA ALA A 28 10.17 14.82 -14.28
C ALA A 28 9.33 14.69 -15.54
N GLU A 29 9.92 15.04 -16.68
CA GLU A 29 9.28 14.87 -17.99
C GLU A 29 9.60 13.49 -18.57
N LYS A 30 10.75 12.92 -18.19
CA LYS A 30 11.28 11.66 -18.74
C LYS A 30 11.89 10.76 -17.68
N ILE A 31 11.62 9.47 -17.82
CA ILE A 31 12.34 8.38 -17.17
C ILE A 31 13.36 7.83 -18.16
N ILE A 32 14.57 7.54 -17.69
CA ILE A 32 15.62 6.92 -18.49
C ILE A 32 16.06 5.65 -17.79
N PHE A 33 15.85 4.50 -18.44
CA PHE A 33 16.37 3.21 -17.97
C PHE A 33 17.78 3.01 -18.55
N ARG A 34 18.79 2.98 -17.70
CA ARG A 34 20.20 2.79 -18.09
C ARG A 34 20.67 1.38 -17.77
N TYR A 35 21.21 0.71 -18.79
CA TYR A 35 21.91 -0.57 -18.66
C TYR A 35 23.28 -0.50 -19.35
N GLY A 36 24.34 -0.31 -18.55
CA GLY A 36 25.68 -0.06 -19.09
C GLY A 36 25.73 1.25 -19.90
N LEU A 37 26.03 1.15 -21.19
CA LEU A 37 26.06 2.28 -22.13
C LEU A 37 24.73 2.54 -22.85
N LEU A 38 23.74 1.64 -22.68
CA LEU A 38 22.42 1.78 -23.30
C LEU A 38 21.51 2.60 -22.40
N GLU A 39 20.72 3.49 -23.01
CA GLU A 39 19.71 4.31 -22.35
C GLU A 39 18.40 4.24 -23.15
N GLU A 40 17.31 3.89 -22.48
CA GLU A 40 15.96 3.91 -23.05
C GLU A 40 15.11 4.95 -22.34
N SER A 41 14.49 5.84 -23.11
CA SER A 41 13.72 6.97 -22.60
C SER A 41 12.23 6.71 -22.68
N LEU A 42 11.52 6.97 -21.58
CA LEU A 42 10.07 6.88 -21.46
C LEU A 42 9.51 8.21 -20.92
N PRO A 43 8.73 8.97 -21.70
CA PRO A 43 8.05 10.16 -21.19
C PRO A 43 7.08 9.82 -20.05
N VAL A 44 7.05 10.65 -19.00
CA VAL A 44 6.10 10.47 -17.88
C VAL A 44 4.66 10.66 -18.36
N ALA A 45 4.44 11.53 -19.36
CA ALA A 45 3.15 11.71 -19.99
C ALA A 45 2.61 10.44 -20.67
N ASP A 46 3.50 9.58 -21.19
CA ASP A 46 3.08 8.32 -21.81
C ASP A 46 2.57 7.33 -20.76
N LEU A 47 3.18 7.31 -19.57
CA LEU A 47 2.68 6.53 -18.43
C LEU A 47 1.31 7.03 -17.98
N ARG A 48 1.10 8.35 -17.94
CA ARG A 48 -0.21 8.93 -17.62
C ARG A 48 -1.26 8.55 -18.66
N ASN A 49 -0.97 8.70 -19.95
CA ASN A 49 -1.91 8.32 -21.01
C ASN A 49 -2.23 6.82 -20.98
N TYR A 50 -1.25 5.97 -20.68
CA TYR A 50 -1.48 4.55 -20.50
C TYR A 50 -2.37 4.28 -19.29
N ALA A 51 -2.12 4.92 -18.15
CA ALA A 51 -2.95 4.75 -16.96
C ALA A 51 -4.39 5.25 -17.18
N GLU A 52 -4.58 6.43 -17.76
CA GLU A 52 -5.91 7.04 -17.88
C GLU A 52 -6.72 6.54 -19.07
N LYS A 53 -6.06 6.19 -20.18
CA LYS A 53 -6.72 5.93 -21.48
C LYS A 53 -6.32 4.60 -22.11
N GLN A 54 -5.40 3.85 -21.48
CA GLN A 54 -4.82 2.62 -22.04
C GLN A 54 -4.13 2.85 -23.40
N GLU A 55 -3.71 4.08 -23.68
CA GLU A 55 -2.97 4.43 -24.89
C GLU A 55 -1.49 4.03 -24.72
N ILE A 56 -1.01 3.12 -25.57
CA ILE A 56 0.38 2.64 -25.55
C ILE A 56 1.20 3.43 -26.59
N SER A 57 2.16 4.23 -26.12
CA SER A 57 3.13 4.90 -26.99
C SER A 57 4.19 3.92 -27.50
N SER A 58 4.92 4.28 -28.56
CA SER A 58 6.02 3.44 -29.08
C SER A 58 7.13 3.22 -28.05
N SER A 59 7.46 4.24 -27.24
CA SER A 59 8.42 4.14 -26.14
C SER A 59 7.94 3.18 -25.05
N LEU A 60 6.67 3.27 -24.66
CA LEU A 60 6.11 2.35 -23.68
C LEU A 60 6.01 0.92 -24.24
N GLU A 61 5.61 0.77 -25.50
CA GLU A 61 5.52 -0.52 -26.18
C GLU A 61 6.87 -1.25 -26.16
N PHE A 62 7.97 -0.52 -26.38
CA PHE A 62 9.31 -1.09 -26.32
C PHE A 62 9.63 -1.66 -24.93
N ILE A 63 9.31 -0.93 -23.86
CA ILE A 63 9.52 -1.41 -22.47
C ILE A 63 8.63 -2.61 -22.17
N LEU A 64 7.36 -2.56 -22.54
CA LEU A 64 6.40 -3.63 -22.26
C LEU A 64 6.78 -4.95 -22.96
N LYS A 65 7.57 -4.95 -24.04
CA LYS A 65 8.08 -6.16 -24.70
C LYS A 65 8.88 -7.07 -23.78
N PHE A 66 9.48 -6.53 -22.73
CA PHE A 66 10.23 -7.30 -21.73
C PHE A 66 9.34 -7.90 -20.64
N PHE A 67 8.06 -7.53 -20.58
CA PHE A 67 7.12 -7.98 -19.56
C PHE A 67 6.22 -9.09 -20.15
N SER A 68 6.03 -10.16 -19.38
CA SER A 68 4.97 -11.14 -19.57
C SER A 68 3.58 -10.47 -19.48
N GLN A 69 2.54 -11.16 -19.93
CA GLN A 69 1.18 -10.61 -19.86
C GLN A 69 0.77 -10.26 -18.41
N LYS A 70 1.15 -11.10 -17.45
CA LYS A 70 0.93 -10.87 -16.02
C LYS A 70 1.64 -9.60 -15.54
N GLU A 71 2.94 -9.47 -15.83
CA GLU A 71 3.74 -8.30 -15.42
C GLU A 71 3.23 -7.00 -16.07
N ARG A 72 2.73 -7.03 -17.31
CA ARG A 72 2.13 -5.85 -17.96
C ARG A 72 0.87 -5.37 -17.24
N LYS A 73 0.06 -6.30 -16.74
CA LYS A 73 -1.15 -5.98 -15.99
C LYS A 73 -0.81 -5.46 -14.60
N GLU A 74 0.09 -6.13 -13.89
CA GLU A 74 0.60 -5.66 -12.59
C GLU A 74 1.18 -4.25 -12.71
N PHE A 75 1.94 -4.00 -13.78
CA PHE A 75 2.45 -2.67 -14.10
C PHE A 75 1.32 -1.66 -14.33
N TYR A 76 0.30 -2.00 -15.13
CA TYR A 76 -0.86 -1.13 -15.33
C TYR A 76 -1.59 -0.84 -14.01
N GLN A 77 -1.86 -1.86 -13.20
CA GLN A 77 -2.52 -1.73 -11.89
C GLN A 77 -1.69 -0.87 -10.94
N ALA A 78 -0.38 -1.04 -10.90
CA ALA A 78 0.52 -0.23 -10.08
C ALA A 78 0.48 1.26 -10.47
N LEU A 79 0.28 1.59 -11.74
CA LEU A 79 0.09 2.98 -12.19
C LEU A 79 -1.26 3.58 -11.77
N GLN A 80 -2.26 2.75 -11.45
CA GLN A 80 -3.57 3.19 -10.94
C GLN A 80 -3.57 3.44 -9.43
N VAL A 81 -2.52 3.01 -8.71
CA VAL A 81 -2.47 3.15 -7.26
C VAL A 81 -2.40 4.62 -6.88
N GLU A 82 -3.40 5.04 -6.11
CA GLU A 82 -3.58 6.39 -5.60
C GLU A 82 -3.77 6.29 -4.07
N MET A 83 -2.74 6.65 -3.32
CA MET A 83 -2.72 6.54 -1.85
C MET A 83 -2.94 7.90 -1.21
N PRO A 84 -4.16 8.22 -0.73
CA PRO A 84 -4.38 9.40 0.09
C PRO A 84 -3.70 9.20 1.45
N LEU A 85 -2.72 10.04 1.76
CA LEU A 85 -1.93 9.95 3.00
C LEU A 85 -2.14 11.17 3.89
N ASP A 86 -2.07 10.96 5.20
CA ASP A 86 -1.96 12.05 6.17
C ASP A 86 -0.55 12.66 6.07
N LEU A 87 -0.47 13.89 5.57
CA LEU A 87 0.82 14.54 5.30
C LEU A 87 1.65 14.76 6.57
N THR A 88 1.02 14.93 7.74
CA THR A 88 1.76 15.09 9.00
C THR A 88 2.35 13.75 9.45
N ALA A 89 1.60 12.66 9.30
CA ALA A 89 2.11 11.33 9.58
C ALA A 89 3.22 10.92 8.61
N LEU A 90 3.08 11.28 7.33
CA LEU A 90 4.08 11.04 6.31
C LEU A 90 5.38 11.81 6.57
N ASP A 91 5.29 13.09 6.94
CA ASP A 91 6.45 13.91 7.33
C ASP A 91 7.19 13.29 8.52
N GLN A 92 6.47 12.89 9.57
CA GLN A 92 7.05 12.19 10.72
C GLN A 92 7.70 10.86 10.34
N LEU A 93 7.10 10.12 9.41
CA LEU A 93 7.62 8.85 8.92
C LEU A 93 8.93 9.04 8.14
N LEU A 94 9.00 10.03 7.25
CA LEU A 94 10.17 10.34 6.43
C LEU A 94 11.35 10.80 7.29
N ASP A 95 11.09 11.40 8.45
CA ASP A 95 12.14 11.81 9.39
C ASP A 95 12.77 10.64 10.18
N THR A 96 12.21 9.42 10.11
CA THR A 96 12.72 8.27 10.85
C THR A 96 14.03 7.72 10.25
N GLU A 97 14.93 7.21 11.09
CA GLU A 97 16.17 6.55 10.63
C GLU A 97 15.88 5.35 9.72
N LEU A 98 14.85 4.56 10.03
CA LEU A 98 14.41 3.43 9.20
C LEU A 98 14.16 3.88 7.76
N VAL A 99 13.45 4.99 7.56
CA VAL A 99 13.10 5.48 6.24
C VAL A 99 14.28 6.20 5.59
N LYS A 100 15.02 7.03 6.34
CA LYS A 100 16.23 7.72 5.84
C LYS A 100 17.28 6.74 5.30
N ASP A 101 17.57 5.66 6.03
CA ASP A 101 18.53 4.63 5.59
C ASP A 101 18.07 3.93 4.30
N ASN A 102 16.77 3.68 4.18
CA ASN A 102 16.21 3.03 2.99
C ASN A 102 16.11 3.98 1.80
N LEU A 103 15.80 5.27 2.01
CA LEU A 103 15.88 6.30 0.97
C LEU A 103 17.33 6.50 0.51
N ALA A 104 18.31 6.44 1.42
CA ALA A 104 19.73 6.47 1.06
C ALA A 104 20.08 5.31 0.13
N PHE A 105 19.61 4.09 0.42
CA PHE A 105 19.82 2.94 -0.46
C PHE A 105 19.10 3.10 -1.81
N VAL A 106 17.83 3.50 -1.83
CA VAL A 106 17.07 3.74 -3.06
C VAL A 106 17.71 4.83 -3.92
N SER A 107 18.26 5.87 -3.29
CA SER A 107 18.90 6.99 -4.00
C SER A 107 20.11 6.56 -4.85
N GLN A 108 20.77 5.45 -4.50
CA GLN A 108 21.88 4.89 -5.28
C GLN A 108 21.42 4.36 -6.65
N GLY A 109 20.14 3.97 -6.77
CA GLY A 109 19.55 3.54 -8.04
C GLY A 109 19.21 4.69 -8.99
N ILE A 110 19.21 5.94 -8.51
CA ILE A 110 18.89 7.12 -9.30
C ILE A 110 20.15 7.95 -9.55
N VAL A 111 20.58 8.02 -10.81
CA VAL A 111 21.79 8.76 -11.17
C VAL A 111 21.51 10.27 -11.11
N ARG A 112 22.21 10.95 -10.20
CA ARG A 112 22.22 12.42 -10.07
C ARG A 112 23.64 12.97 -10.16
N ARG A 113 23.74 14.26 -10.51
CA ARG A 113 25.02 15.01 -10.52
C ARG A 113 25.29 15.70 -9.19
N ASP A 114 24.23 16.08 -8.48
CA ASP A 114 24.31 16.65 -7.13
C ASP A 114 24.35 15.54 -6.07
N GLN A 115 24.51 15.94 -4.81
CA GLN A 115 24.49 15.04 -3.64
C GLN A 115 23.14 15.11 -2.91
N ALA A 116 22.06 15.47 -3.62
CA ALA A 116 20.73 15.73 -3.05
C ALA A 116 19.75 14.57 -3.29
N GLY A 117 20.23 13.33 -3.43
CA GLY A 117 19.42 12.17 -3.80
C GLY A 117 18.33 11.83 -2.78
N ILE A 118 18.66 11.88 -1.49
CA ILE A 118 17.69 11.62 -0.41
C ILE A 118 16.64 12.74 -0.36
N GLN A 119 17.08 14.00 -0.42
CA GLN A 119 16.20 15.17 -0.40
C GLN A 119 15.28 15.20 -1.63
N ALA A 120 15.76 14.74 -2.79
CA ALA A 120 14.96 14.63 -3.99
C ALA A 120 13.87 13.55 -3.87
N LEU A 121 14.19 12.41 -3.26
CA LEU A 121 13.21 11.36 -2.98
C LEU A 121 12.18 11.83 -1.96
N ASP A 122 12.64 12.37 -0.85
CA ASP A 122 11.81 12.90 0.24
C ASP A 122 10.83 13.97 -0.26
N GLY A 123 11.34 14.98 -0.97
CA GLY A 123 10.53 16.02 -1.59
C GLY A 123 9.54 15.48 -2.61
N ALA A 124 9.93 14.50 -3.43
CA ALA A 124 9.03 13.88 -4.41
C ALA A 124 7.90 13.09 -3.75
N ILE A 125 8.17 12.39 -2.65
CA ILE A 125 7.16 11.66 -1.86
C ILE A 125 6.19 12.67 -1.25
N MET A 126 6.67 13.70 -0.56
CA MET A 126 5.81 14.70 0.08
C MET A 126 4.96 15.49 -0.92
N LEU A 127 5.57 15.99 -2.00
CA LEU A 127 4.85 16.74 -3.03
C LEU A 127 3.89 15.85 -3.83
N GLY A 128 4.27 14.61 -4.13
CA GLY A 128 3.41 13.63 -4.79
C GLY A 128 2.21 13.24 -3.91
N ALA A 129 2.42 13.07 -2.61
CA ALA A 129 1.36 12.79 -1.63
C ALA A 129 0.37 13.95 -1.48
N ASN A 130 0.82 15.18 -1.69
CA ASN A 130 -0.02 16.38 -1.68
C ASN A 130 -0.80 16.59 -3.00
N SER A 131 -0.73 15.65 -3.95
CA SER A 131 -1.56 15.69 -5.15
C SER A 131 -3.05 15.46 -4.80
N PRO A 132 -4.02 15.90 -5.63
CA PRO A 132 -5.45 15.73 -5.35
C PRO A 132 -5.89 14.29 -5.12
N LYS A 133 -5.16 13.32 -5.69
CA LYS A 133 -5.45 11.89 -5.58
C LYS A 133 -4.49 11.15 -4.62
N GLY A 134 -3.51 11.86 -4.05
CA GLY A 134 -2.51 11.29 -3.16
C GLY A 134 -1.25 10.76 -3.86
N LEU A 135 -0.48 9.96 -3.14
CA LEU A 135 0.79 9.42 -3.61
C LEU A 135 0.55 8.21 -4.53
N GLY A 136 1.12 8.25 -5.72
CA GLY A 136 1.17 7.15 -6.67
C GLY A 136 2.44 7.23 -7.49
N ILE A 137 2.69 6.26 -8.36
CA ILE A 137 3.89 6.25 -9.20
C ILE A 137 3.96 7.52 -10.06
N ILE A 138 2.85 7.89 -10.70
CA ILE A 138 2.79 9.05 -11.59
C ILE A 138 2.98 10.36 -10.81
N SER A 139 2.24 10.57 -9.70
CA SER A 139 2.39 11.80 -8.90
C SER A 139 3.78 11.94 -8.27
N PHE A 140 4.41 10.83 -7.88
CA PHE A 140 5.81 10.83 -7.42
C PHE A 140 6.78 11.26 -8.53
N LEU A 141 6.67 10.67 -9.73
CA LEU A 141 7.56 11.00 -10.85
C LEU A 141 7.42 12.48 -11.22
N GLU A 142 6.20 12.99 -11.25
CA GLU A 142 5.90 14.38 -11.57
C GLU A 142 6.32 15.36 -10.48
N ALA A 143 6.43 14.90 -9.24
CA ALA A 143 6.94 15.70 -8.13
C ALA A 143 8.48 15.68 -8.02
N TYR A 144 9.15 14.76 -8.72
CA TYR A 144 10.58 14.57 -8.56
C TYR A 144 11.38 15.76 -9.11
N PRO A 145 12.29 16.39 -8.33
CA PRO A 145 12.94 17.65 -8.68
C PRO A 145 14.11 17.45 -9.67
N SER A 146 13.77 17.02 -10.89
CA SER A 146 14.68 16.87 -12.02
C SER A 146 13.88 16.66 -13.29
N GLN A 147 14.24 17.34 -14.39
CA GLN A 147 13.62 17.13 -15.71
C GLN A 147 13.68 15.66 -16.19
N ARG A 148 14.69 14.91 -15.74
CA ARG A 148 14.86 13.49 -16.06
C ARG A 148 15.23 12.67 -14.83
N ILE A 149 14.64 11.49 -14.70
CA ILE A 149 15.01 10.50 -13.68
C ILE A 149 15.78 9.39 -14.39
N VAL A 150 17.04 9.19 -14.02
CA VAL A 150 17.88 8.17 -14.65
C VAL A 150 18.01 6.99 -13.68
N PHE A 151 17.38 5.89 -14.04
CA PHE A 151 17.32 4.65 -13.29
C PHE A 151 18.43 3.70 -13.74
N ASN A 152 19.34 3.35 -12.84
CA ASN A 152 20.34 2.29 -13.08
C ASN A 152 19.66 0.93 -12.92
N VAL A 153 19.45 0.21 -14.03
CA VAL A 153 18.64 -1.02 -14.03
C VAL A 153 19.21 -2.10 -13.09
N PRO A 154 20.52 -2.47 -13.15
CA PRO A 154 21.10 -3.41 -12.18
C PRO A 154 20.85 -3.02 -10.71
N THR A 155 21.06 -1.75 -10.36
CA THR A 155 20.88 -1.28 -8.98
C THR A 155 19.40 -1.32 -8.56
N ILE A 156 18.46 -1.04 -9.47
CA ILE A 156 17.02 -1.11 -9.15
C ILE A 156 16.55 -2.55 -8.95
N LEU A 157 17.12 -3.52 -9.68
CA LEU A 157 16.83 -4.93 -9.43
C LEU A 157 17.37 -5.38 -8.07
N GLU A 158 18.53 -4.89 -7.65
CA GLU A 158 19.06 -5.10 -6.30
C GLU A 158 18.13 -4.48 -5.23
N ILE A 159 17.64 -3.27 -5.48
CA ILE A 159 16.63 -2.61 -4.64
C ILE A 159 15.36 -3.47 -4.55
N ALA A 160 14.79 -3.90 -5.66
CA ALA A 160 13.59 -4.73 -5.69
C ALA A 160 13.78 -6.04 -4.91
N SER A 161 14.97 -6.66 -5.01
CA SER A 161 15.32 -7.84 -4.24
C SER A 161 15.40 -7.56 -2.73
N LYS A 162 15.99 -6.43 -2.29
CA LYS A 162 16.08 -6.06 -0.87
C LYS A 162 14.69 -5.90 -0.24
N PHE A 163 13.73 -5.38 -0.99
CA PHE A 163 12.35 -5.19 -0.54
C PHE A 163 11.45 -6.41 -0.78
N ASN A 164 12.00 -7.56 -1.23
CA ASN A 164 11.27 -8.79 -1.53
C ASN A 164 10.09 -8.58 -2.51
N LEU A 165 10.27 -7.74 -3.53
CA LEU A 165 9.23 -7.46 -4.53
C LEU A 165 9.03 -8.59 -5.57
N SER A 166 9.76 -9.70 -5.42
CA SER A 166 9.66 -10.85 -6.33
C SER A 166 8.57 -11.82 -5.87
N PRO A 167 7.78 -12.40 -6.79
CA PRO A 167 6.79 -13.41 -6.45
C PRO A 167 7.42 -14.63 -5.72
N PRO A 168 6.73 -15.21 -4.73
CA PRO A 168 7.23 -16.36 -4.02
C PRO A 168 7.23 -17.61 -4.93
N LYS A 169 8.24 -18.47 -4.79
CA LYS A 169 8.34 -19.75 -5.53
C LYS A 169 7.64 -20.92 -4.84
N ILE A 170 7.37 -20.77 -3.55
CA ILE A 170 6.67 -21.72 -2.68
C ILE A 170 5.77 -20.92 -1.74
N ALA A 171 4.79 -21.58 -1.12
CA ALA A 171 4.01 -20.96 -0.05
C ALA A 171 4.94 -20.33 1.00
N PRO A 172 4.78 -19.03 1.30
CA PRO A 172 5.66 -18.36 2.25
C PRO A 172 5.28 -18.72 3.70
N GLN A 173 6.20 -18.45 4.63
CA GLN A 173 5.89 -18.42 6.06
C GLN A 173 5.66 -16.96 6.46
N ASP A 174 4.86 -16.71 7.51
CA ASP A 174 4.69 -15.34 8.00
C ASP A 174 5.99 -14.84 8.64
N ASN A 175 6.73 -14.05 7.87
CA ASN A 175 7.87 -13.25 8.32
C ASN A 175 7.58 -11.75 8.12
N LEU A 176 6.32 -11.37 7.91
CA LEU A 176 5.92 -10.06 7.42
C LEU A 176 6.42 -8.95 8.34
N SER A 177 6.30 -9.15 9.67
CA SER A 177 6.76 -8.22 10.70
C SER A 177 8.26 -7.96 10.71
N SER A 178 9.06 -8.81 10.06
CA SER A 178 10.50 -8.61 9.90
C SER A 178 10.86 -7.74 8.68
N THR A 179 9.96 -7.66 7.70
CA THR A 179 10.20 -6.98 6.42
C THR A 179 10.23 -5.46 6.57
N ILE A 180 10.93 -4.79 5.65
CA ILE A 180 11.07 -3.32 5.68
C ILE A 180 9.73 -2.65 5.34
N LEU A 181 9.02 -3.15 4.32
CA LEU A 181 7.74 -2.56 3.87
C LEU A 181 6.69 -2.59 4.98
N TRP A 182 6.53 -3.73 5.65
CA TRP A 182 5.60 -3.83 6.77
C TRP A 182 5.96 -2.87 7.91
N LYS A 183 7.24 -2.76 8.27
CA LYS A 183 7.67 -1.84 9.34
C LYS A 183 7.36 -0.39 9.01
N VAL A 184 7.63 0.02 7.76
CA VAL A 184 7.32 1.38 7.28
C VAL A 184 5.81 1.62 7.30
N GLU A 185 5.01 0.66 6.85
CA GLU A 185 3.55 0.79 6.78
C GLU A 185 2.90 0.83 8.16
N VAL A 186 3.30 -0.05 9.09
CA VAL A 186 2.82 0.00 10.48
C VAL A 186 3.28 1.27 11.19
N GLN A 187 4.50 1.75 10.93
CA GLN A 187 4.98 3.00 11.51
C GLN A 187 4.20 4.22 10.98
N TYR A 188 3.84 4.22 9.69
CA TYR A 188 2.91 5.20 9.14
C TYR A 188 1.56 5.16 9.87
N GLN A 189 0.98 3.97 10.04
CA GLN A 189 -0.29 3.80 10.75
C GLN A 189 -0.19 4.32 12.19
N GLN A 190 0.93 4.08 12.90
CA GLN A 190 1.15 4.60 14.24
C GLN A 190 1.10 6.15 14.28
N PHE A 191 1.77 6.82 13.34
CA PHE A 191 1.75 8.28 13.26
C PHE A 191 0.39 8.83 12.84
N ALA A 192 -0.24 8.20 11.84
CA ALA A 192 -1.53 8.63 11.29
C ALA A 192 -2.69 8.49 12.29
N THR A 193 -2.58 7.58 13.25
CA THR A 193 -3.69 7.23 14.16
C THR A 193 -3.44 7.60 15.62
N LYS A 194 -2.27 8.17 15.94
CA LYS A 194 -1.87 8.49 17.32
C LYS A 194 -2.92 9.36 18.04
N GLY A 195 -3.47 8.83 19.13
CA GLY A 195 -4.48 9.50 19.96
C GLY A 195 -5.80 9.80 19.26
N ARG A 196 -6.05 9.23 18.06
CA ARG A 196 -7.31 9.41 17.31
C ARG A 196 -8.36 8.40 17.78
N GLN A 197 -9.62 8.75 17.57
CA GLN A 197 -10.76 7.88 17.82
C GLN A 197 -11.49 7.62 16.50
N TYR A 198 -11.82 6.35 16.26
CA TYR A 198 -12.51 5.87 15.08
C TYR A 198 -13.80 5.16 15.47
N SER A 199 -14.85 5.35 14.68
CA SER A 199 -16.09 4.57 14.82
C SER A 199 -15.88 3.12 14.35
N ALA A 200 -14.99 2.90 13.38
CA ALA A 200 -14.61 1.57 12.96
C ALA A 200 -13.13 1.46 12.52
N CYS A 201 -12.49 0.34 12.83
CA CYS A 201 -11.15 -0.01 12.35
C CYS A 201 -11.20 -1.36 11.67
N LEU A 202 -10.54 -1.46 10.52
CA LEU A 202 -10.48 -2.70 9.77
C LEU A 202 -9.07 -3.27 9.85
N PHE A 203 -8.96 -4.49 10.33
CA PHE A 203 -7.75 -5.28 10.31
C PHE A 203 -7.98 -6.44 9.35
N GLY A 204 -7.08 -6.63 8.39
CA GLY A 204 -7.26 -7.67 7.39
C GLY A 204 -6.06 -7.85 6.48
N ASP A 205 -6.21 -8.77 5.54
CA ASP A 205 -5.21 -9.02 4.51
C ASP A 205 -5.37 -8.09 3.29
N SER A 206 -4.71 -8.43 2.18
CA SER A 206 -4.69 -7.64 0.94
C SER A 206 -6.08 -7.38 0.37
N VAL A 207 -7.03 -8.31 0.47
CA VAL A 207 -8.40 -8.10 -0.02
C VAL A 207 -9.09 -6.97 0.75
N THR A 208 -8.82 -6.87 2.04
CA THR A 208 -9.33 -5.77 2.87
C THR A 208 -8.53 -4.49 2.63
N ALA A 209 -7.22 -4.57 2.41
CA ALA A 209 -6.37 -3.41 2.15
C ALA A 209 -6.78 -2.65 0.86
N GLU A 210 -7.22 -3.37 -0.17
CA GLU A 210 -7.72 -2.81 -1.44
C GLU A 210 -8.93 -1.86 -1.28
N LEU A 211 -9.68 -1.96 -0.17
CA LEU A 211 -10.75 -1.01 0.13
C LEU A 211 -10.25 0.39 0.44
N GLY A 212 -8.97 0.54 0.81
CA GLY A 212 -8.43 1.80 1.34
C GLY A 212 -9.29 2.37 2.47
N ASN A 213 -9.34 3.70 2.59
CA ASN A 213 -10.19 4.41 3.57
C ASN A 213 -11.55 4.82 2.98
N THR A 214 -12.24 3.90 2.30
CA THR A 214 -13.49 4.19 1.59
C THR A 214 -14.77 3.98 2.42
N LEU A 215 -14.65 3.60 3.70
CA LEU A 215 -15.77 3.18 4.55
C LEU A 215 -16.36 4.27 5.45
N GLY A 216 -16.05 5.54 5.18
CA GLY A 216 -16.60 6.68 5.90
C GLY A 216 -15.54 7.49 6.66
N LYS A 217 -15.90 8.71 7.06
CA LYS A 217 -14.96 9.74 7.56
C LYS A 217 -14.29 9.40 8.91
N ASN A 218 -14.86 8.48 9.69
CA ASN A 218 -14.35 8.08 10.99
C ASN A 218 -13.93 6.61 11.02
N THR A 219 -13.59 6.06 9.84
CA THR A 219 -13.04 4.71 9.73
C THR A 219 -11.55 4.76 9.39
N PHE A 220 -10.80 3.73 9.79
CA PHE A 220 -9.43 3.55 9.35
C PHE A 220 -9.16 2.11 8.96
N ASN A 221 -8.58 1.92 7.79
CA ASN A 221 -8.18 0.62 7.29
C ASN A 221 -6.71 0.34 7.64
N PHE A 222 -6.51 -0.58 8.59
CA PHE A 222 -5.21 -1.09 9.02
C PHE A 222 -4.79 -2.37 8.28
N ALA A 223 -5.58 -2.85 7.32
CA ALA A 223 -5.25 -4.07 6.59
C ALA A 223 -3.95 -3.94 5.80
N LEU A 224 -3.21 -5.05 5.68
CA LEU A 224 -1.90 -5.10 5.05
C LEU A 224 -1.79 -6.30 4.11
N ASN A 225 -1.01 -6.16 3.04
CA ASN A 225 -0.73 -7.26 2.13
C ASN A 225 -0.02 -8.41 2.84
N GLY A 226 -0.50 -9.65 2.66
CA GLY A 226 0.09 -10.83 3.29
C GLY A 226 -0.17 -10.97 4.79
N LEU A 227 -1.01 -10.12 5.40
CA LEU A 227 -1.28 -10.19 6.83
C LEU A 227 -1.92 -11.54 7.19
N SER A 228 -1.39 -12.18 8.24
CA SER A 228 -1.95 -13.36 8.88
C SER A 228 -2.19 -13.07 10.37
N GLY A 229 -2.70 -14.03 11.13
CA GLY A 229 -2.85 -13.92 12.58
C GLY A 229 -1.54 -13.62 13.31
N ILE A 230 -0.40 -14.13 12.83
CA ILE A 230 0.92 -13.88 13.43
C ILE A 230 1.31 -12.40 13.29
N SER A 231 1.29 -11.88 12.06
CA SER A 231 1.65 -10.48 11.79
C SER A 231 0.61 -9.48 12.28
N LEU A 232 -0.67 -9.84 12.34
CA LEU A 232 -1.72 -9.01 12.97
C LEU A 232 -1.45 -8.80 14.46
N VAL A 233 -1.07 -9.85 15.19
CA VAL A 233 -0.70 -9.74 16.61
C VAL A 233 0.44 -8.73 16.79
N GLU A 234 1.49 -8.81 15.97
CA GLU A 234 2.63 -7.90 16.05
C GLU A 234 2.25 -6.46 15.66
N GLN A 235 1.38 -6.29 14.67
CA GLN A 235 0.83 -4.99 14.29
C GLN A 235 0.08 -4.36 15.48
N LEU A 236 -0.82 -5.11 16.10
CA LEU A 236 -1.64 -4.63 17.23
C LEU A 236 -0.78 -4.25 18.44
N LYS A 237 0.26 -5.04 18.76
CA LYS A 237 1.23 -4.70 19.81
C LYS A 237 1.90 -3.34 19.59
N LEU A 238 2.18 -2.98 18.34
CA LEU A 238 2.76 -1.68 17.98
C LEU A 238 1.73 -0.55 17.98
N LEU A 239 0.47 -0.84 17.67
CA LEU A 239 -0.61 0.15 17.65
C LEU A 239 -1.12 0.52 19.05
N ILE A 240 -1.14 -0.42 20.01
CA ILE A 240 -1.65 -0.15 21.38
C ILE A 240 -0.98 1.06 22.06
N PRO A 241 0.36 1.23 22.04
CA PRO A 241 1.02 2.38 22.64
C PRO A 241 0.64 3.74 22.04
N THR A 242 0.04 3.79 20.85
CA THR A 242 -0.34 5.05 20.18
C THR A 242 -1.56 5.70 20.81
N LYS A 243 -2.27 4.97 21.69
CA LYS A 243 -3.52 5.39 22.36
C LYS A 243 -4.65 5.70 21.37
N LEU A 244 -4.63 5.11 20.17
CA LEU A 244 -5.79 5.12 19.28
C LEU A 244 -6.97 4.40 19.96
N ARG A 245 -8.19 4.85 19.64
CA ARG A 245 -9.43 4.21 20.12
C ARG A 245 -10.28 3.79 18.94
N CYS A 246 -10.87 2.61 19.05
CA CYS A 246 -11.70 2.04 18.01
C CYS A 246 -13.02 1.54 18.59
N GLU A 247 -14.16 2.08 18.20
CA GLU A 247 -15.45 1.65 18.78
C GLU A 247 -15.87 0.27 18.28
N LYS A 248 -15.85 0.06 16.96
CA LYS A 248 -16.05 -1.22 16.29
C LYS A 248 -14.76 -1.68 15.62
N ALA A 249 -14.39 -2.95 15.73
CA ALA A 249 -13.24 -3.52 15.03
C ALA A 249 -13.67 -4.70 14.16
N VAL A 250 -13.20 -4.71 12.91
CA VAL A 250 -13.37 -5.83 11.98
C VAL A 250 -12.05 -6.55 11.85
N ILE A 251 -12.08 -7.88 11.95
CA ILE A 251 -10.95 -8.75 11.63
C ILE A 251 -11.31 -9.61 10.42
N ALA A 252 -10.58 -9.46 9.33
CA ALA A 252 -10.77 -10.13 8.04
C ALA A 252 -9.45 -10.74 7.56
N ILE A 253 -9.03 -11.82 8.21
CA ILE A 253 -7.78 -12.58 7.93
C ILE A 253 -8.11 -14.06 7.69
N GLY A 254 -7.09 -14.89 7.48
CA GLY A 254 -7.24 -16.36 7.42
C GLY A 254 -6.90 -16.97 6.06
N ALA A 255 -7.00 -16.20 4.96
CA ALA A 255 -6.61 -16.69 3.64
C ALA A 255 -5.08 -16.93 3.57
N ASN A 256 -4.31 -15.96 4.09
CA ASN A 256 -2.86 -16.11 4.25
C ASN A 256 -2.50 -17.16 5.30
N ASP A 257 -3.24 -17.26 6.42
CA ASP A 257 -3.00 -18.29 7.44
C ASP A 257 -3.14 -19.71 6.85
N ALA A 258 -4.17 -19.91 6.02
CA ALA A 258 -4.35 -21.12 5.24
C ALA A 258 -3.18 -21.35 4.28
N TRP A 259 -2.76 -20.31 3.55
CA TRP A 259 -1.73 -20.39 2.52
C TRP A 259 -0.34 -20.64 3.10
N TYR A 260 -0.04 -20.06 4.26
CA TYR A 260 1.23 -20.20 4.98
C TYR A 260 1.34 -21.54 5.72
N GLY A 261 0.31 -22.39 5.64
CA GLY A 261 0.29 -23.70 6.26
C GLY A 261 0.16 -23.65 7.78
N MET A 262 -0.45 -22.60 8.34
CA MET A 262 -0.69 -22.49 9.77
C MET A 262 -1.62 -23.61 10.25
N SER A 263 -1.34 -24.20 11.42
CA SER A 263 -2.24 -25.19 12.02
C SER A 263 -3.50 -24.53 12.58
N ASP A 264 -4.57 -25.31 12.74
CA ASP A 264 -5.84 -24.83 13.30
C ASP A 264 -5.66 -24.32 14.73
N GLU A 265 -4.83 -25.00 15.53
CA GLU A 265 -4.55 -24.61 16.92
C GLU A 265 -3.79 -23.28 16.98
N LEU A 266 -2.76 -23.11 16.15
CA LEU A 266 -1.98 -21.88 16.10
C LEU A 266 -2.81 -20.72 15.56
N PHE A 267 -3.63 -20.94 14.54
CA PHE A 267 -4.55 -19.92 14.03
C PHE A 267 -5.57 -19.49 15.10
N ALA A 268 -6.18 -20.47 15.78
CA ALA A 268 -7.09 -20.17 16.89
C ALA A 268 -6.40 -19.37 18.00
N GLU A 269 -5.17 -19.74 18.39
CA GLU A 269 -4.37 -19.02 19.37
C GLU A 269 -4.13 -17.56 18.95
N LYS A 270 -3.68 -17.32 17.72
CA LYS A 270 -3.37 -15.96 17.24
C LYS A 270 -4.60 -15.11 17.01
N LEU A 271 -5.72 -15.70 16.61
CA LEU A 271 -6.98 -14.99 16.54
C LEU A 271 -7.48 -14.58 17.95
N GLN A 272 -7.35 -15.46 18.95
CA GLN A 272 -7.66 -15.15 20.35
C GLN A 272 -6.76 -14.03 20.92
N GLU A 273 -5.45 -14.08 20.62
CA GLU A 273 -4.50 -13.05 21.00
C GLU A 273 -4.87 -11.70 20.35
N SER A 274 -5.21 -11.70 19.06
CA SER A 274 -5.65 -10.51 18.32
C SER A 274 -6.92 -9.88 18.90
N ILE A 275 -7.93 -10.70 19.23
CA ILE A 275 -9.17 -10.26 19.90
C ILE A 275 -8.84 -9.57 21.23
N SER A 276 -7.98 -10.20 22.04
CA SER A 276 -7.57 -9.67 23.35
C SER A 276 -6.80 -8.35 23.25
N LEU A 277 -5.99 -8.18 22.18
CA LEU A 277 -5.25 -6.94 21.90
C LEU A 277 -6.19 -5.83 21.40
N ILE A 278 -7.15 -6.14 20.53
CA ILE A 278 -8.13 -5.17 20.02
C ILE A 278 -9.03 -4.63 21.14
N GLN A 279 -9.39 -5.46 22.13
CA GLN A 279 -10.12 -4.98 23.32
C GLN A 279 -9.34 -3.88 24.07
N GLN A 280 -8.00 -3.90 24.05
CA GLN A 280 -7.17 -2.84 24.65
C GLN A 280 -7.20 -1.54 23.86
N LEU A 281 -7.55 -1.58 22.57
CA LEU A 281 -7.79 -0.42 21.71
C LEU A 281 -9.18 0.20 21.90
N ALA A 282 -9.89 -0.17 22.98
CA ALA A 282 -11.28 0.19 23.26
C ALA A 282 -12.30 -0.35 22.23
N GLY A 283 -11.94 -1.43 21.51
CA GLY A 283 -12.86 -2.20 20.67
C GLY A 283 -13.97 -2.83 21.50
N ASN A 284 -15.09 -2.14 21.61
CA ASN A 284 -16.25 -2.60 22.38
C ASN A 284 -17.09 -3.62 21.60
N GLU A 285 -17.01 -3.57 20.27
CA GLU A 285 -17.68 -4.50 19.37
C GLU A 285 -16.67 -5.02 18.35
N ILE A 286 -16.41 -6.34 18.38
CA ILE A 286 -15.48 -7.00 17.45
C ILE A 286 -16.29 -7.92 16.55
N LEU A 287 -16.07 -7.78 15.24
CA LEU A 287 -16.71 -8.58 14.20
C LEU A 287 -15.65 -9.34 13.42
N LEU A 288 -15.93 -10.60 13.12
CA LEU A 288 -15.07 -11.45 12.33
C LEU A 288 -15.70 -11.65 10.94
N ILE A 289 -14.92 -11.41 9.89
CA ILE A 289 -15.26 -11.69 8.50
C ILE A 289 -14.54 -12.97 8.09
N PRO A 290 -15.23 -13.96 7.48
CA PRO A 290 -14.58 -15.17 7.00
C PRO A 290 -13.39 -14.87 6.08
N ALA A 291 -12.37 -15.72 6.14
CA ALA A 291 -11.30 -15.76 5.17
C ALA A 291 -11.86 -15.90 3.75
N PHE A 292 -11.34 -15.08 2.84
CA PHE A 292 -11.72 -15.09 1.44
C PHE A 292 -11.27 -16.39 0.78
N TYR A 293 -12.19 -17.01 0.03
CA TYR A 293 -11.83 -18.07 -0.90
C TYR A 293 -11.13 -17.48 -2.12
N SER A 294 -10.34 -18.30 -2.78
CA SER A 294 -9.86 -18.03 -4.14
C SER A 294 -10.79 -18.70 -5.16
N THR A 295 -10.62 -18.38 -6.44
CA THR A 295 -11.26 -19.10 -7.55
C THR A 295 -10.84 -20.56 -7.53
N VAL A 296 -11.63 -21.43 -8.18
CA VAL A 296 -11.28 -22.86 -8.29
C VAL A 296 -9.89 -23.01 -8.92
N LEU A 297 -9.57 -22.23 -9.94
CA LEU A 297 -8.26 -22.30 -10.61
C LEU A 297 -7.11 -21.90 -9.67
N ALA A 298 -7.20 -20.75 -9.03
CA ALA A 298 -6.14 -20.26 -8.13
C ALA A 298 -5.95 -21.17 -6.90
N SER A 299 -7.02 -21.78 -6.39
CA SER A 299 -6.96 -22.71 -5.25
C SER A 299 -6.17 -24.00 -5.52
N ASN A 300 -5.88 -24.29 -6.80
CA ASN A 300 -5.06 -25.43 -7.23
C ASN A 300 -3.58 -25.07 -7.45
N ASP A 301 -3.21 -23.78 -7.34
CA ASP A 301 -1.83 -23.31 -7.46
C ASP A 301 -1.26 -22.89 -6.10
N PRO A 302 -0.39 -23.72 -5.48
CA PRO A 302 0.18 -23.43 -4.15
C PRO A 302 1.15 -22.24 -4.15
N THR A 303 1.57 -21.74 -5.33
CA THR A 303 2.39 -20.53 -5.44
C THR A 303 1.56 -19.24 -5.36
N ILE A 304 0.22 -19.37 -5.40
CA ILE A 304 -0.72 -18.25 -5.44
C ILE A 304 -1.64 -18.25 -4.21
N SER A 305 -2.19 -19.40 -3.82
CA SER A 305 -3.11 -19.48 -2.68
C SER A 305 -3.18 -20.85 -2.02
N ALA A 306 -3.90 -20.95 -0.90
CA ALA A 306 -4.28 -22.22 -0.30
C ALA A 306 -5.39 -22.91 -1.10
N THR A 307 -5.58 -24.20 -0.87
CA THR A 307 -6.81 -24.87 -1.34
C THR A 307 -8.05 -24.31 -0.63
N ASN A 308 -9.17 -24.21 -1.34
CA ASN A 308 -10.43 -23.74 -0.73
C ASN A 308 -10.92 -24.67 0.40
N THR A 309 -10.57 -25.96 0.35
CA THR A 309 -10.80 -26.88 1.47
C THR A 309 -10.07 -26.44 2.73
N ARG A 310 -8.81 -25.99 2.61
CA ARG A 310 -8.04 -25.47 3.75
C ARG A 310 -8.63 -24.16 4.26
N VAL A 311 -9.02 -23.25 3.37
CA VAL A 311 -9.70 -21.99 3.75
C VAL A 311 -11.01 -22.27 4.50
N LYS A 312 -11.80 -23.24 4.04
CA LYS A 312 -13.04 -23.66 4.73
C LYS A 312 -12.78 -24.18 6.15
N GLN A 313 -11.68 -24.91 6.36
CA GLN A 313 -11.27 -25.36 7.70
C GLN A 313 -10.90 -24.16 8.59
N ILE A 314 -10.09 -23.23 8.09
CA ILE A 314 -9.76 -21.98 8.79
C ILE A 314 -11.03 -21.19 9.15
N ASN A 315 -12.00 -21.08 8.23
CA ASN A 315 -13.28 -20.43 8.49
C ASN A 315 -14.09 -21.13 9.59
N SER A 316 -14.04 -22.47 9.64
CA SER A 316 -14.67 -23.24 10.73
C SER A 316 -14.00 -22.96 12.08
N VAL A 317 -12.67 -22.84 12.12
CA VAL A 317 -11.92 -22.47 13.32
C VAL A 317 -12.26 -21.04 13.76
N MET A 318 -12.29 -20.09 12.82
CA MET A 318 -12.66 -18.69 13.09
C MET A 318 -14.07 -18.60 13.68
N GLN A 319 -15.04 -19.33 13.13
CA GLN A 319 -16.40 -19.39 13.65
C GLN A 319 -16.45 -19.96 15.08
N GLN A 320 -15.69 -21.01 15.38
CA GLN A 320 -15.61 -21.56 16.74
C GLN A 320 -15.01 -20.55 17.73
N VAL A 321 -13.98 -19.81 17.32
CA VAL A 321 -13.40 -18.72 18.11
C VAL A 321 -14.41 -17.59 18.33
N ALA A 322 -15.20 -17.24 17.32
CA ALA A 322 -16.26 -16.24 17.43
C ALA A 322 -17.30 -16.66 18.49
N ILE A 323 -17.81 -17.89 18.39
CA ILE A 323 -18.80 -18.45 19.33
C ILE A 323 -18.24 -18.45 20.76
N LYS A 324 -17.00 -18.90 20.95
CA LYS A 324 -16.35 -18.96 22.26
C LYS A 324 -16.24 -17.59 22.93
N ASN A 325 -16.06 -16.52 22.14
CA ASN A 325 -15.93 -15.14 22.63
C ASN A 325 -17.21 -14.32 22.54
N ASN A 326 -18.34 -14.93 22.14
CA ASN A 326 -19.60 -14.22 21.90
C ASN A 326 -19.45 -13.04 20.92
N LEU A 327 -18.67 -13.24 19.86
CA LEU A 327 -18.45 -12.26 18.78
C LEU A 327 -19.35 -12.53 17.59
N SER A 328 -19.64 -11.48 16.83
CA SER A 328 -20.38 -11.59 15.59
C SER A 328 -19.49 -12.16 14.47
N TYR A 329 -19.97 -13.20 13.79
CA TYR A 329 -19.30 -13.80 12.63
C TYR A 329 -20.14 -13.53 11.37
N GLN A 330 -19.64 -12.65 10.51
CA GLN A 330 -20.38 -11.98 9.46
C GLN A 330 -20.24 -12.75 8.12
N ILE A 331 -20.83 -13.93 8.03
CA ILE A 331 -20.75 -14.78 6.82
C ILE A 331 -21.42 -14.08 5.64
N GLU A 332 -22.57 -13.44 5.86
CA GLU A 332 -23.35 -12.76 4.82
C GLU A 332 -22.57 -11.62 4.16
N ALA A 333 -21.51 -11.11 4.80
CA ALA A 333 -20.68 -10.05 4.26
C ALA A 333 -19.93 -10.47 2.99
N VAL A 334 -19.61 -11.75 2.88
CA VAL A 334 -18.78 -12.31 1.79
C VAL A 334 -19.46 -13.47 1.07
N GLU A 335 -20.59 -13.98 1.57
CA GLU A 335 -21.31 -15.11 0.95
C GLU A 335 -21.65 -14.85 -0.52
N SER A 336 -22.12 -13.64 -0.84
CA SER A 336 -22.51 -13.27 -2.21
C SER A 336 -21.34 -13.25 -3.21
N LEU A 337 -20.10 -13.16 -2.74
CA LEU A 337 -18.89 -13.23 -3.56
C LEU A 337 -18.60 -14.66 -4.03
N ASN A 338 -19.17 -15.65 -3.35
CA ASN A 338 -18.78 -17.04 -3.49
C ASN A 338 -19.88 -17.90 -4.12
N GLN A 339 -19.47 -19.02 -4.71
CA GLN A 339 -20.32 -20.10 -5.17
C GLN A 339 -19.60 -21.43 -4.94
N ASN A 340 -20.25 -22.36 -4.21
CA ASN A 340 -19.68 -23.69 -3.89
C ASN A 340 -18.30 -23.63 -3.22
N ASP A 341 -18.16 -22.81 -2.16
CA ASP A 341 -16.89 -22.61 -1.43
C ASP A 341 -15.73 -22.11 -2.31
N ALA A 342 -16.02 -21.33 -3.36
CA ALA A 342 -15.02 -20.69 -4.20
C ALA A 342 -15.45 -19.27 -4.58
N LEU A 343 -14.48 -18.37 -4.75
CA LEU A 343 -14.72 -17.03 -5.29
C LEU A 343 -15.23 -17.15 -6.72
N LYS A 344 -16.29 -16.40 -7.07
CA LYS A 344 -16.83 -16.37 -8.43
C LYS A 344 -15.82 -15.72 -9.38
N ASP A 345 -15.53 -16.38 -10.50
CA ASP A 345 -14.56 -15.88 -11.49
C ASP A 345 -14.88 -14.46 -11.98
N ASN A 346 -16.17 -14.14 -12.15
CA ASN A 346 -16.59 -12.80 -12.60
C ASN A 346 -16.47 -11.70 -11.53
N LEU A 347 -16.18 -12.05 -10.28
CA LEU A 347 -15.91 -11.12 -9.18
C LEU A 347 -14.44 -11.15 -8.76
N SER A 348 -13.65 -12.02 -9.37
CA SER A 348 -12.22 -12.14 -9.09
C SER A 348 -11.39 -11.26 -10.01
N SER A 349 -10.23 -10.85 -9.51
CA SER A 349 -9.14 -10.32 -10.30
C SER A 349 -8.54 -11.46 -11.18
N GLU A 350 -7.61 -11.13 -12.09
CA GLU A 350 -7.00 -12.16 -12.95
C GLU A 350 -6.12 -13.15 -12.20
N ASP A 351 -5.65 -12.80 -11.01
CA ASP A 351 -4.89 -13.73 -10.17
C ASP A 351 -5.75 -14.81 -9.51
N GLY A 352 -7.08 -14.66 -9.57
CA GLY A 352 -8.00 -15.60 -8.96
C GLY A 352 -8.05 -15.55 -7.43
N VAL A 353 -7.39 -14.59 -6.77
CA VAL A 353 -7.31 -14.47 -5.30
C VAL A 353 -7.94 -13.18 -4.82
N HIS A 354 -7.60 -12.07 -5.47
CA HIS A 354 -8.16 -10.77 -5.14
C HIS A 354 -9.51 -10.55 -5.82
N LEU A 355 -10.23 -9.54 -5.36
CA LEU A 355 -11.49 -9.12 -5.94
C LEU A 355 -11.21 -8.18 -7.11
N ASN A 356 -12.05 -8.23 -8.14
CA ASN A 356 -12.08 -7.13 -9.11
C ASN A 356 -12.93 -5.96 -8.57
N ASN A 357 -13.04 -4.88 -9.34
CA ASN A 357 -13.79 -3.68 -8.92
C ASN A 357 -15.25 -3.98 -8.53
N GLU A 358 -15.92 -4.93 -9.18
CA GLU A 358 -17.29 -5.32 -8.82
C GLU A 358 -17.32 -6.07 -7.49
N GLY A 359 -16.40 -7.04 -7.29
CA GLY A 359 -16.24 -7.76 -6.02
C GLY A 359 -15.91 -6.82 -4.86
N ILE A 360 -14.97 -5.90 -5.05
CA ILE A 360 -14.61 -4.87 -4.07
C ILE A 360 -15.82 -4.02 -3.71
N ASN A 361 -16.62 -3.60 -4.68
CA ASN A 361 -17.84 -2.83 -4.43
C ASN A 361 -18.85 -3.62 -3.60
N ILE A 362 -19.08 -4.91 -3.89
CA ILE A 362 -19.97 -5.77 -3.12
C ILE A 362 -19.48 -5.88 -1.67
N TYR A 363 -18.20 -6.19 -1.46
CA TYR A 363 -17.61 -6.31 -0.14
C TYR A 363 -17.69 -5.00 0.65
N ARG A 364 -17.39 -3.88 -0.01
CA ARG A 364 -17.50 -2.53 0.57
C ARG A 364 -18.93 -2.23 1.04
N GLN A 365 -19.94 -2.53 0.23
CA GLN A 365 -21.34 -2.29 0.59
C GLN A 365 -21.79 -3.15 1.77
N ALA A 366 -21.33 -4.40 1.84
CA ALA A 366 -21.58 -5.25 2.99
C ALA A 366 -20.99 -4.65 4.28
N LEU A 367 -19.73 -4.18 4.22
CA LEU A 367 -19.09 -3.55 5.37
C LEU A 367 -19.76 -2.24 5.79
N LEU A 368 -20.16 -1.38 4.85
CA LEU A 368 -20.90 -0.16 5.18
C LEU A 368 -22.18 -0.46 5.96
N LYS A 369 -22.92 -1.50 5.52
CA LYS A 369 -24.14 -1.95 6.21
C LYS A 369 -23.84 -2.49 7.62
N ILE A 370 -22.76 -3.25 7.80
CA ILE A 370 -22.36 -3.83 9.09
C ILE A 370 -21.89 -2.75 10.07
N LEU A 371 -21.22 -1.72 9.55
CA LEU A 371 -20.63 -0.66 10.35
C LEU A 371 -21.57 0.53 10.59
N ASP A 372 -22.80 0.47 10.07
CA ASP A 372 -23.79 1.56 10.09
C ASP A 372 -23.23 2.88 9.51
N GLN A 373 -22.55 2.80 8.35
CA GLN A 373 -21.87 3.93 7.68
C GLN A 373 -22.58 4.43 6.42
#